data_AF-A0A1Y5T6P3-F1
#
_entry.id   AF-A0A1Y5T6P3-F1
#
_cell.length_a   1.000
_cell.length_b   1.000
_cell.length_c   1.000
_cell.angle_alpha   90.00
_cell.angle_beta   90.00
_cell.angle_gamma   90.00
#
_symmetry.space_group_name_H-M   'P 1'
#
loop_
_entity.id
_entity.type
_entity.pdbx_description
1 polymer ?
#
loop_
_entity_poly.entity_id
_entity_poly.type
_entity_poly.pdbx_seq_one_letter_code
_entity_poly.pdbx_strand_id
1 'polypeptide(L)'
;MRFAAALALLSLATPVAGEIRFRPPLDCAPGAGCYVQNYVDRDPGPGARDFTCGALTYDGHKGTDFALPDDAAMLAGVPVRAAAAGTVTGIRNSMPDIRFSDPAAPPLDGKDCGNGVVLDHGDGWETQYCHMKQGSVSVSLGQEVQAGAQLGLVGLSGRTEFPHVHISIRRNGEHLDPFAPAMAQCSATPPADTLWADPLAYRAGGLISAGFATQVPEYAAIKAGTAAATSIPAGAPALVLWGHAFGTRPGDMLELTITAPDGSLFHEGTATFDRAQAQAFRASGRRASGLQAGTWRGALRLMRGGEVIDSRTLSLRVTP
;
A
#
# COMPACT_ATOMS: atom_id res chain seq x y z
N MET A 1 -5.78 -63.41 45.13
CA MET A 1 -5.04 -62.19 44.70
C MET A 1 -5.86 -61.51 43.62
N ARG A 2 -6.46 -60.35 43.91
CA ARG A 2 -7.30 -59.59 42.96
C ARG A 2 -6.43 -58.51 42.32
N PHE A 3 -6.14 -58.62 41.02
CA PHE A 3 -5.50 -57.57 40.25
C PHE A 3 -6.57 -56.59 39.77
N ALA A 4 -6.56 -55.36 40.27
CA ALA A 4 -7.34 -54.26 39.75
C ALA A 4 -6.50 -53.54 38.68
N ALA A 5 -6.94 -53.59 37.43
CA ALA A 5 -6.34 -52.83 36.33
C ALA A 5 -6.86 -51.38 36.41
N ALA A 6 -5.97 -50.43 36.71
CA ALA A 6 -6.26 -49.01 36.65
C ALA A 6 -6.22 -48.54 35.19
N LEU A 7 -7.40 -48.20 34.65
CA LEU A 7 -7.54 -47.61 33.32
C LEU A 7 -7.17 -46.13 33.41
N ALA A 8 -5.98 -45.77 32.91
CA ALA A 8 -5.55 -44.38 32.82
C ALA A 8 -6.33 -43.69 31.68
N LEU A 9 -7.30 -42.85 32.03
CA LEU A 9 -7.91 -41.89 31.12
C LEU A 9 -6.86 -40.83 30.74
N LEU A 10 -6.26 -40.97 29.56
CA LEU A 10 -5.54 -39.85 28.94
C LEU A 10 -6.57 -38.82 28.49
N SER A 11 -6.70 -37.74 29.26
CA SER A 11 -7.36 -36.52 28.82
C SER A 11 -6.52 -35.91 27.69
N LEU A 12 -6.98 -36.03 26.45
CA LEU A 12 -6.50 -35.21 25.35
C LEU A 12 -6.89 -33.77 25.66
N ALA A 13 -5.94 -32.98 26.18
CA ALA A 13 -6.12 -31.54 26.24
C ALA A 13 -6.22 -31.03 24.80
N THR A 14 -7.41 -30.60 24.39
CA THR A 14 -7.56 -29.79 23.18
C THR A 14 -6.69 -28.56 23.38
N PRO A 15 -5.75 -28.24 22.48
CA PRO A 15 -5.07 -26.96 22.54
C PRO A 15 -6.16 -25.89 22.54
N VAL A 16 -6.17 -25.01 23.54
CA VAL A 16 -6.92 -23.77 23.46
C VAL A 16 -6.38 -23.10 22.19
N ALA A 17 -7.19 -23.02 21.15
CA ALA A 17 -6.82 -22.37 19.91
C ALA A 17 -6.32 -20.96 20.28
N GLY A 18 -5.05 -20.69 20.03
CA GLY A 18 -4.52 -19.34 20.15
C GLY A 18 -5.37 -18.42 19.27
N GLU A 19 -5.62 -17.21 19.73
CA GLU A 19 -6.36 -16.22 18.96
C GLU A 19 -5.65 -16.01 17.62
N ILE A 20 -6.37 -16.18 16.50
CA ILE A 20 -5.78 -16.09 15.16
C ILE A 20 -5.03 -14.76 15.00
N ARG A 21 -3.88 -14.82 14.33
CA ARG A 21 -3.10 -13.65 13.94
C ARG A 21 -2.82 -13.71 12.45
N PHE A 22 -2.91 -12.56 11.81
CA PHE A 22 -2.77 -12.40 10.36
C PHE A 22 -1.42 -11.83 10.00
N ARG A 23 -0.89 -12.22 8.85
CA ARG A 23 0.25 -11.57 8.22
C ARG A 23 -0.24 -10.58 7.17
N PRO A 24 0.50 -9.48 6.93
CA PRO A 24 0.17 -8.59 5.82
C PRO A 24 0.10 -9.36 4.50
N PRO A 25 -0.86 -9.04 3.61
CA PRO A 25 -1.05 -9.77 2.35
C PRO A 25 0.05 -9.49 1.32
N LEU A 26 0.92 -8.51 1.60
CA LEU A 26 2.10 -8.15 0.83
C LEU A 26 3.30 -8.03 1.77
N ASP A 27 4.48 -8.37 1.26
CA ASP A 27 5.76 -8.24 1.98
C ASP A 27 6.20 -6.75 2.01
N CYS A 28 5.45 -5.89 2.71
CA CYS A 28 5.65 -4.42 2.74
C CYS A 28 6.69 -3.94 3.75
N ALA A 29 7.89 -4.52 3.73
CA ALA A 29 9.00 -3.94 4.48
C ALA A 29 9.21 -2.46 4.07
N PRO A 30 9.51 -1.53 5.00
CA PRO A 30 9.80 -0.14 4.66
C PRO A 30 10.87 -0.05 3.56
N GLY A 31 10.54 0.60 2.44
CA GLY A 31 11.40 0.70 1.26
C GLY A 31 11.27 -0.44 0.23
N ALA A 32 10.51 -1.50 0.50
CA ALA A 32 10.28 -2.64 -0.39
C ALA A 32 9.21 -2.40 -1.47
N GLY A 33 8.82 -1.14 -1.71
CA GLY A 33 7.90 -0.79 -2.81
C GLY A 33 6.43 -1.10 -2.56
N CYS A 34 5.97 -1.21 -1.30
CA CYS A 34 4.55 -1.10 -0.99
C CYS A 34 4.30 -0.37 0.34
N TYR A 35 3.08 0.13 0.52
CA TYR A 35 2.67 0.96 1.65
C TYR A 35 1.18 0.81 1.93
N VAL A 36 0.73 1.16 3.14
CA VAL A 36 -0.69 1.22 3.46
C VAL A 36 -1.25 2.57 3.02
N GLN A 37 -2.17 2.55 2.06
CA GLN A 37 -2.79 3.75 1.50
C GLN A 37 -4.04 4.17 2.28
N ASN A 38 -4.88 3.20 2.66
CA ASN A 38 -6.10 3.42 3.43
C ASN A 38 -6.24 2.37 4.53
N TYR A 39 -6.79 2.78 5.66
CA TYR A 39 -7.15 1.94 6.80
C TYR A 39 -8.67 1.85 6.94
N VAL A 40 -9.17 0.98 7.81
CA VAL A 40 -10.60 0.84 8.08
C VAL A 40 -11.18 2.17 8.58
N ASP A 41 -12.33 2.53 8.05
CA ASP A 41 -13.12 3.67 8.51
C ASP A 41 -13.78 3.36 9.85
N ARG A 42 -13.53 4.22 10.83
CA ARG A 42 -14.04 4.13 12.20
C ARG A 42 -15.13 5.15 12.51
N ASP A 43 -15.40 6.05 11.58
CA ASP A 43 -16.42 7.09 11.74
C ASP A 43 -17.20 7.27 10.42
N PRO A 44 -18.02 6.25 10.03
CA PRO A 44 -18.76 6.29 8.78
C PRO A 44 -19.58 7.56 8.59
N GLY A 45 -19.43 8.18 7.43
CA GLY A 45 -20.00 9.46 7.05
C GLY A 45 -18.95 10.45 6.53
N PRO A 46 -19.34 11.72 6.31
CA PRO A 46 -18.44 12.76 5.80
C PRO A 46 -17.20 13.04 6.67
N GLY A 47 -17.22 12.56 7.90
CA GLY A 47 -16.14 12.71 8.88
C GLY A 47 -15.12 11.57 8.88
N ALA A 48 -15.24 10.57 7.99
CA ALA A 48 -14.47 9.32 7.95
C ALA A 48 -13.05 9.42 8.52
N ARG A 49 -12.73 8.54 9.47
CA ARG A 49 -11.45 8.55 10.20
C ARG A 49 -10.88 7.16 10.32
N ASP A 50 -9.56 7.06 10.14
CA ASP A 50 -8.84 5.84 10.50
C ASP A 50 -8.77 5.66 12.03
N PHE A 51 -8.26 4.53 12.49
CA PHE A 51 -8.13 4.21 13.91
C PHE A 51 -7.29 5.21 14.72
N THR A 52 -6.46 6.04 14.06
CA THR A 52 -5.67 7.10 14.69
C THR A 52 -6.36 8.47 14.72
N CYS A 53 -7.61 8.52 14.28
CA CYS A 53 -8.36 9.75 13.95
C CYS A 53 -7.77 10.51 12.76
N GLY A 54 -6.93 9.85 11.97
CA GLY A 54 -6.34 10.37 10.76
C GLY A 54 -7.28 10.25 9.56
N ALA A 55 -6.88 10.89 8.47
CA ALA A 55 -7.66 10.96 7.23
C ALA A 55 -7.24 9.91 6.18
N LEU A 56 -6.49 8.86 6.57
CA LEU A 56 -6.08 7.79 5.65
C LEU A 56 -7.17 6.73 5.55
N THR A 57 -8.36 7.16 5.14
CA THR A 57 -9.53 6.32 4.90
C THR A 57 -10.54 7.09 4.02
N TYR A 58 -11.68 6.48 3.74
CA TYR A 58 -12.83 7.14 3.14
C TYR A 58 -14.13 6.52 3.67
N ASP A 59 -15.25 7.22 3.48
CA ASP A 59 -16.55 6.82 4.02
C ASP A 59 -16.91 5.37 3.65
N GLY A 60 -17.10 4.56 4.69
CA GLY A 60 -17.50 3.17 4.56
C GLY A 60 -16.39 2.23 4.08
N HIS A 61 -15.11 2.61 4.22
CA HIS A 61 -13.99 1.74 3.92
C HIS A 61 -13.86 0.61 4.96
N LYS A 62 -14.01 -0.65 4.56
CA LYS A 62 -14.14 -1.80 5.47
C LYS A 62 -12.90 -2.69 5.59
N GLY A 63 -11.76 -2.22 5.10
CA GLY A 63 -10.53 -3.02 5.08
C GLY A 63 -9.28 -2.15 5.09
N THR A 64 -8.15 -2.76 4.74
CA THR A 64 -6.86 -2.09 4.62
C THR A 64 -6.34 -2.24 3.19
N ASP A 65 -5.89 -1.14 2.60
CA ASP A 65 -5.35 -1.09 1.23
C ASP A 65 -3.82 -1.11 1.25
N PHE A 66 -3.23 -2.22 0.81
CA PHE A 66 -1.79 -2.36 0.62
C PHE A 66 -1.44 -2.05 -0.84
N ALA A 67 -0.88 -0.87 -1.07
CA ALA A 67 -0.68 -0.27 -2.38
C ALA A 67 0.74 -0.44 -2.92
N LEU A 68 0.84 -0.59 -4.24
CA LEU A 68 2.10 -0.49 -4.99
C LEU A 68 2.34 0.95 -5.44
N PRO A 69 3.59 1.33 -5.78
CA PRO A 69 3.90 2.71 -6.17
C PRO A 69 3.29 3.14 -7.51
N ASP A 70 3.14 2.20 -8.45
CA ASP A 70 2.77 2.50 -9.83
C ASP A 70 2.35 1.24 -10.61
N ASP A 71 1.85 1.47 -11.84
CA ASP A 71 1.42 0.42 -12.76
C ASP A 71 2.59 -0.48 -13.20
N ALA A 72 3.81 0.04 -13.28
CA ALA A 72 4.99 -0.75 -13.64
C ALA A 72 5.28 -1.82 -12.59
N ALA A 73 5.20 -1.49 -11.30
CA ALA A 73 5.31 -2.46 -10.21
C ALA A 73 4.21 -3.53 -10.28
N MET A 74 2.97 -3.14 -10.58
CA MET A 74 1.87 -4.09 -10.78
C MET A 74 2.12 -5.03 -11.97
N LEU A 75 2.62 -4.50 -13.09
CA LEU A 75 2.93 -5.28 -14.29
C LEU A 75 4.11 -6.23 -14.09
N ALA A 76 5.08 -5.86 -13.24
CA ALA A 76 6.18 -6.75 -12.84
C ALA A 76 5.69 -7.98 -12.05
N GLY A 77 4.48 -7.93 -11.48
CA GLY A 77 3.83 -9.04 -10.80
C GLY A 77 4.23 -9.13 -9.34
N VAL A 78 3.42 -8.54 -8.46
CA VAL A 78 3.58 -8.65 -7.01
C VAL A 78 2.61 -9.68 -6.44
N PRO A 79 3.07 -10.76 -5.78
CA PRO A 79 2.21 -11.78 -5.19
C PRO A 79 1.32 -11.23 -4.08
N VAL A 80 0.03 -11.57 -4.12
CA VAL A 80 -0.88 -11.47 -2.97
C VAL A 80 -0.80 -12.77 -2.19
N ARG A 81 -0.54 -12.68 -0.89
CA ARG A 81 -0.35 -13.82 0.00
C ARG A 81 -1.52 -13.99 0.96
N ALA A 82 -1.83 -15.23 1.29
CA ALA A 82 -2.80 -15.57 2.33
C ALA A 82 -2.31 -15.06 3.68
N ALA A 83 -3.11 -14.21 4.34
CA ALA A 83 -2.79 -13.62 5.63
C ALA A 83 -2.76 -14.68 6.76
N ALA A 84 -3.56 -15.73 6.65
CA ALA A 84 -3.59 -16.88 7.55
C ALA A 84 -3.93 -18.14 6.76
N ALA A 85 -3.73 -19.32 7.37
CA ALA A 85 -4.17 -20.59 6.78
C ALA A 85 -5.70 -20.65 6.74
N GLY A 86 -6.29 -21.25 5.71
CA GLY A 86 -7.73 -21.33 5.55
C GLY A 86 -8.17 -22.06 4.27
N THR A 87 -9.47 -22.11 4.05
CA THR A 87 -10.10 -22.75 2.89
C THR A 87 -10.71 -21.71 1.97
N VAL A 88 -10.48 -21.82 0.67
CA VAL A 88 -11.02 -20.91 -0.34
C VAL A 88 -12.53 -21.12 -0.49
N THR A 89 -13.33 -20.10 -0.16
CA THR A 89 -14.80 -20.13 -0.23
C THR A 89 -15.39 -19.25 -1.33
N GLY A 90 -14.61 -18.32 -1.88
CA GLY A 90 -15.05 -17.42 -2.94
C GLY A 90 -13.91 -17.04 -3.87
N ILE A 91 -14.20 -16.95 -5.17
CA ILE A 91 -13.25 -16.49 -6.19
C ILE A 91 -13.95 -15.61 -7.23
N ARG A 92 -13.23 -14.61 -7.75
CA ARG A 92 -13.56 -13.90 -9.00
C ARG A 92 -12.25 -13.59 -9.73
N ASN A 93 -12.19 -13.81 -11.04
CA ASN A 93 -10.91 -13.73 -11.78
C ASN A 93 -11.01 -13.15 -13.21
N SER A 94 -12.17 -12.66 -13.64
CA SER A 94 -12.40 -12.23 -15.03
C SER A 94 -12.52 -10.72 -15.23
N MET A 95 -12.56 -9.91 -14.18
CA MET A 95 -12.71 -8.46 -14.31
C MET A 95 -11.42 -7.81 -14.83
N PRO A 96 -11.51 -6.84 -15.75
CA PRO A 96 -10.33 -6.18 -16.30
C PRO A 96 -9.60 -5.35 -15.25
N ASP A 97 -8.27 -5.23 -15.42
CA ASP A 97 -7.45 -4.26 -14.71
C ASP A 97 -7.59 -2.89 -15.38
N ILE A 98 -8.50 -2.06 -14.86
CA ILE A 98 -8.82 -0.73 -15.38
C ILE A 98 -9.24 0.17 -14.23
N ARG A 99 -8.75 1.40 -14.24
CA ARG A 99 -9.14 2.39 -13.22
C ARG A 99 -10.63 2.63 -13.31
N PHE A 100 -11.29 2.70 -12.16
CA PHE A 100 -12.74 2.91 -12.10
C PHE A 100 -13.18 4.22 -12.77
N SER A 101 -12.35 5.27 -12.67
CA SER A 101 -12.55 6.56 -13.33
C SER A 101 -12.34 6.55 -14.85
N ASP A 102 -11.78 5.49 -15.42
CA ASP A 102 -11.57 5.40 -16.86
C ASP A 102 -12.91 5.29 -17.61
N PRO A 103 -13.15 6.09 -18.67
CA PRO A 103 -14.39 6.02 -19.45
C PRO A 103 -14.68 4.64 -20.07
N ALA A 104 -13.66 3.79 -20.23
CA ALA A 104 -13.81 2.43 -20.74
C ALA A 104 -14.03 1.39 -19.63
N ALA A 105 -14.06 1.79 -18.34
CA ALA A 105 -14.31 0.88 -17.24
C ALA A 105 -15.73 0.27 -17.33
N PRO A 106 -15.86 -1.07 -17.18
CA PRO A 106 -17.17 -1.70 -17.20
C PRO A 106 -17.98 -1.29 -15.95
N PRO A 107 -19.32 -1.32 -16.02
CA PRO A 107 -20.16 -1.21 -14.82
C PRO A 107 -19.77 -2.23 -13.76
N LEU A 108 -19.78 -1.81 -12.48
CA LEU A 108 -19.39 -2.69 -11.39
C LEU A 108 -20.45 -3.74 -11.06
N ASP A 109 -21.74 -3.40 -11.14
CA ASP A 109 -22.88 -4.30 -10.86
C ASP A 109 -22.69 -5.14 -9.57
N GLY A 110 -22.30 -4.48 -8.48
CA GLY A 110 -22.03 -5.13 -7.17
C GLY A 110 -20.71 -5.89 -7.09
N LYS A 111 -19.80 -5.71 -8.05
CA LYS A 111 -18.45 -6.32 -8.09
C LYS A 111 -17.38 -5.31 -7.72
N ASP A 112 -17.64 -4.42 -6.77
CA ASP A 112 -16.72 -3.40 -6.29
C ASP A 112 -15.36 -3.99 -5.88
N CYS A 113 -15.35 -5.19 -5.30
CA CYS A 113 -14.14 -5.93 -4.93
C CYS A 113 -13.29 -6.39 -6.14
N GLY A 114 -13.80 -6.34 -7.38
CA GLY A 114 -13.07 -6.81 -8.55
C GLY A 114 -12.75 -8.30 -8.48
N ASN A 115 -11.60 -8.69 -9.01
CA ASN A 115 -11.07 -10.04 -8.84
C ASN A 115 -10.55 -10.22 -7.40
N GLY A 116 -10.69 -11.42 -6.88
CA GLY A 116 -10.42 -11.64 -5.48
C GLY A 116 -10.60 -13.07 -5.03
N VAL A 117 -10.22 -13.29 -3.79
CA VAL A 117 -10.33 -14.57 -3.07
C VAL A 117 -10.98 -14.30 -1.72
N VAL A 118 -11.80 -15.23 -1.24
CA VAL A 118 -12.29 -15.27 0.14
C VAL A 118 -11.77 -16.54 0.78
N LEU A 119 -11.18 -16.42 1.97
CA LEU A 119 -10.70 -17.52 2.79
C LEU A 119 -11.51 -17.61 4.08
N ASP A 120 -12.04 -18.79 4.36
CA ASP A 120 -12.57 -19.17 5.68
C ASP A 120 -11.43 -19.76 6.53
N HIS A 121 -11.27 -19.25 7.74
CA HIS A 121 -10.23 -19.67 8.68
C HIS A 121 -10.77 -20.54 9.83
N GLY A 122 -12.07 -20.84 9.83
CA GLY A 122 -12.75 -21.49 10.95
C GLY A 122 -13.14 -20.49 12.06
N ASP A 123 -13.97 -20.95 12.99
CA ASP A 123 -14.44 -20.16 14.15
C ASP A 123 -15.04 -18.79 13.79
N GLY A 124 -15.64 -18.71 12.60
CA GLY A 124 -16.28 -17.52 12.04
C GLY A 124 -15.31 -16.49 11.45
N TRP A 125 -14.01 -16.77 11.42
CA TRP A 125 -13.01 -15.86 10.85
C TRP A 125 -12.93 -15.97 9.33
N GLU A 126 -12.91 -14.83 8.65
CA GLU A 126 -12.84 -14.75 7.19
C GLU A 126 -11.88 -13.63 6.77
N THR A 127 -11.12 -13.86 5.69
CA THR A 127 -10.43 -12.79 4.95
C THR A 127 -10.93 -12.70 3.51
N GLN A 128 -11.14 -11.47 3.04
CA GLN A 128 -11.46 -11.20 1.64
C GLN A 128 -10.37 -10.31 1.03
N TYR A 129 -9.80 -10.77 -0.08
CA TYR A 129 -8.76 -10.10 -0.87
C TYR A 129 -9.40 -9.58 -2.15
N CYS A 130 -9.29 -8.29 -2.41
CA CYS A 130 -9.91 -7.61 -3.55
C CYS A 130 -8.88 -6.96 -4.47
N HIS A 131 -9.35 -6.52 -5.65
CA HIS A 131 -8.59 -5.79 -6.67
C HIS A 131 -7.41 -6.57 -7.27
N MET A 132 -7.49 -7.89 -7.27
CA MET A 132 -6.44 -8.74 -7.84
C MET A 132 -6.35 -8.61 -9.38
N LYS A 133 -5.19 -8.94 -9.94
CA LYS A 133 -4.93 -8.84 -11.38
C LYS A 133 -5.82 -9.81 -12.17
N GLN A 134 -6.35 -9.37 -13.30
CA GLN A 134 -7.18 -10.20 -14.18
C GLN A 134 -6.47 -11.50 -14.54
N GLY A 135 -7.16 -12.63 -14.36
CA GLY A 135 -6.63 -13.96 -14.67
C GLY A 135 -5.52 -14.46 -13.73
N SER A 136 -5.14 -13.71 -12.69
CA SER A 136 -4.00 -14.06 -11.83
C SER A 136 -4.33 -14.94 -10.63
N VAL A 137 -5.61 -15.08 -10.26
CA VAL A 137 -6.00 -15.94 -9.13
C VAL A 137 -5.56 -17.38 -9.42
N SER A 138 -4.71 -17.92 -8.54
CA SER A 138 -4.00 -19.19 -8.73
C SER A 138 -4.48 -20.29 -7.79
N VAL A 139 -5.61 -20.08 -7.12
CA VAL A 139 -6.24 -21.04 -6.19
C VAL A 139 -7.65 -21.42 -6.66
N SER A 140 -8.15 -22.55 -6.17
CA SER A 140 -9.47 -23.10 -6.53
C SER A 140 -10.45 -23.08 -5.36
N LEU A 141 -11.76 -23.03 -5.63
CA LEU A 141 -12.78 -23.20 -4.59
C LEU A 141 -12.58 -24.52 -3.84
N GLY A 142 -12.70 -24.48 -2.52
CA GLY A 142 -12.48 -25.61 -1.61
C GLY A 142 -11.02 -25.95 -1.35
N GLN A 143 -10.06 -25.25 -1.97
CA GLN A 143 -8.64 -25.47 -1.71
C GLN A 143 -8.24 -24.97 -0.32
N GLU A 144 -7.54 -25.82 0.44
CA GLU A 144 -6.84 -25.40 1.66
C GLU A 144 -5.52 -24.71 1.30
N VAL A 145 -5.24 -23.59 1.96
CA VAL A 145 -4.02 -22.81 1.79
C VAL A 145 -3.36 -22.57 3.16
N GLN A 146 -2.03 -22.50 3.16
CA GLN A 146 -1.26 -22.12 4.34
C GLN A 146 -1.04 -20.59 4.38
N ALA A 147 -0.78 -20.03 5.56
CA ALA A 147 -0.38 -18.63 5.68
C ALA A 147 0.88 -18.36 4.81
N GLY A 148 0.86 -17.26 4.04
CA GLY A 148 1.93 -16.90 3.11
C GLY A 148 1.82 -17.52 1.71
N ALA A 149 0.90 -18.47 1.50
CA ALA A 149 0.65 -19.06 0.19
C ALA A 149 0.18 -17.98 -0.81
N GLN A 150 0.66 -18.05 -2.05
CA GLN A 150 0.25 -17.12 -3.09
C GLN A 150 -1.18 -17.41 -3.55
N LEU A 151 -2.03 -16.39 -3.51
CA LEU A 151 -3.41 -16.44 -3.97
C LEU A 151 -3.57 -15.94 -5.42
N GLY A 152 -2.67 -15.06 -5.84
CA GLY A 152 -2.61 -14.47 -7.17
C GLY A 152 -1.70 -13.24 -7.16
N LEU A 153 -1.97 -12.24 -8.00
CA LEU A 153 -1.16 -11.03 -8.11
C LEU A 153 -1.98 -9.77 -7.79
N VAL A 154 -1.30 -8.73 -7.32
CA VAL A 154 -1.88 -7.38 -7.14
C VAL A 154 -2.34 -6.85 -8.51
N GLY A 155 -3.53 -6.26 -8.56
CA GLY A 155 -4.12 -5.74 -9.79
C GLY A 155 -4.74 -4.36 -9.63
N LEU A 156 -5.68 -4.08 -10.54
CA LEU A 156 -6.40 -2.83 -10.68
C LEU A 156 -7.86 -3.10 -11.09
N SER A 157 -8.44 -4.22 -10.64
CA SER A 157 -9.80 -4.60 -10.99
C SER A 157 -10.85 -4.12 -9.98
N GLY A 158 -12.07 -3.86 -10.43
CA GLY A 158 -13.16 -3.39 -9.56
C GLY A 158 -13.11 -1.89 -9.28
N ARG A 159 -13.60 -1.46 -8.11
CA ARG A 159 -13.70 -0.04 -7.74
C ARG A 159 -12.39 0.50 -7.19
N THR A 160 -11.38 0.65 -8.06
CA THR A 160 -10.01 1.04 -7.67
C THR A 160 -9.41 2.07 -8.63
N GLU A 161 -8.52 2.93 -8.11
CA GLU A 161 -7.83 4.00 -8.88
C GLU A 161 -6.30 3.84 -8.95
N PHE A 162 -5.75 2.94 -8.15
CA PHE A 162 -4.30 2.66 -8.05
C PHE A 162 -4.06 1.18 -7.74
N PRO A 163 -2.91 0.59 -8.18
CA PRO A 163 -2.66 -0.83 -7.95
C PRO A 163 -2.50 -1.16 -6.47
N HIS A 164 -3.35 -2.03 -5.95
CA HIS A 164 -3.31 -2.45 -4.55
C HIS A 164 -4.04 -3.78 -4.32
N VAL A 165 -3.82 -4.39 -3.17
CA VAL A 165 -4.74 -5.38 -2.62
C VAL A 165 -5.46 -4.78 -1.43
N HIS A 166 -6.78 -4.84 -1.47
CA HIS A 166 -7.62 -4.53 -0.31
C HIS A 166 -7.89 -5.83 0.45
N ILE A 167 -7.63 -5.81 1.77
CA ILE A 167 -7.96 -6.93 2.66
C ILE A 167 -9.02 -6.50 3.68
N SER A 168 -10.15 -7.19 3.69
CA SER A 168 -11.15 -7.14 4.75
C SER A 168 -10.95 -8.35 5.67
N ILE A 169 -10.95 -8.14 6.99
CA ILE A 169 -11.00 -9.21 8.00
C ILE A 169 -12.37 -9.18 8.65
N ARG A 170 -13.00 -10.36 8.80
CA ARG A 170 -14.29 -10.51 9.46
C ARG A 170 -14.25 -11.58 10.53
N ARG A 171 -15.12 -11.43 11.53
CA ARG A 171 -15.46 -12.50 12.47
C ARG A 171 -16.98 -12.55 12.62
N ASN A 172 -17.59 -13.71 12.39
CA ASN A 172 -19.04 -13.91 12.43
C ASN A 172 -19.82 -12.91 11.55
N GLY A 173 -19.25 -12.56 10.40
CA GLY A 173 -19.85 -11.60 9.45
C GLY A 173 -19.59 -10.12 9.75
N GLU A 174 -19.02 -9.78 10.91
CA GLU A 174 -18.68 -8.41 11.28
C GLU A 174 -17.26 -8.05 10.81
N HIS A 175 -17.11 -6.89 10.16
CA HIS A 175 -15.81 -6.36 9.77
C HIS A 175 -15.02 -5.88 11.00
N LEU A 176 -13.76 -6.30 11.07
CA LEU A 176 -12.83 -5.90 12.11
C LEU A 176 -11.70 -5.09 11.48
N ASP A 177 -11.26 -4.08 12.22
CA ASP A 177 -10.03 -3.37 11.90
C ASP A 177 -8.83 -4.12 12.47
N PRO A 178 -7.90 -4.60 11.62
CA PRO A 178 -6.76 -5.36 12.09
C PRO A 178 -5.77 -4.54 12.90
N PHE A 179 -5.80 -3.21 12.82
CA PHE A 179 -4.92 -2.34 13.63
C PHE A 179 -5.48 -2.07 15.02
N ALA A 180 -6.79 -2.26 15.25
CA ALA A 180 -7.43 -1.85 16.48
C ALA A 180 -8.76 -2.61 16.76
N PRO A 181 -8.78 -3.95 16.78
CA PRO A 181 -10.01 -4.76 16.79
C PRO A 181 -10.95 -4.47 17.96
N ALA A 182 -10.43 -4.07 19.12
CA ALA A 182 -11.22 -3.81 20.33
C ALA A 182 -11.74 -2.37 20.46
N MET A 183 -11.38 -1.46 19.54
CA MET A 183 -11.71 -0.04 19.65
C MET A 183 -13.05 0.27 18.98
N ALA A 184 -13.93 0.98 19.70
CA ALA A 184 -15.19 1.50 19.16
C ALA A 184 -15.01 2.87 18.46
N GLN A 185 -14.05 3.68 18.90
CA GLN A 185 -13.71 4.97 18.30
C GLN A 185 -12.20 5.06 18.03
N CYS A 186 -11.83 5.98 17.14
CA CYS A 186 -10.43 6.28 16.86
C CYS A 186 -9.70 6.92 18.06
N SER A 187 -8.37 6.80 18.11
CA SER A 187 -7.50 7.38 19.15
C SER A 187 -6.16 7.80 18.58
N ALA A 188 -5.64 8.98 18.95
CA ALA A 188 -4.31 9.43 18.52
C ALA A 188 -3.16 8.50 18.98
N THR A 189 -3.40 7.65 19.99
CA THR A 189 -2.45 6.61 20.41
C THR A 189 -2.93 5.25 19.87
N PRO A 190 -2.19 4.63 18.93
CA PRO A 190 -2.45 3.27 18.46
C PRO A 190 -2.51 2.25 19.60
N PRO A 191 -3.46 1.29 19.57
CA PRO A 191 -3.46 0.22 20.55
C PRO A 191 -2.31 -0.75 20.30
N ALA A 192 -1.86 -1.43 21.37
CA ALA A 192 -0.86 -2.48 21.26
C ALA A 192 -1.44 -3.81 20.77
N ASP A 193 -2.73 -4.05 21.03
CA ASP A 193 -3.41 -5.28 20.64
C ASP A 193 -3.98 -5.15 19.22
N THR A 194 -3.27 -5.75 18.27
CA THR A 194 -3.62 -5.76 16.85
C THR A 194 -3.85 -7.20 16.40
N LEU A 195 -4.54 -7.39 15.28
CA LEU A 195 -4.72 -8.72 14.68
C LEU A 195 -3.49 -9.15 13.85
N TRP A 196 -2.50 -8.27 13.67
CA TRP A 196 -1.28 -8.59 12.94
C TRP A 196 -0.32 -9.41 13.81
N ALA A 197 0.23 -10.49 13.25
CA ALA A 197 1.25 -11.32 13.90
C ALA A 197 2.52 -10.51 14.21
N ASP A 198 2.91 -9.66 13.26
CA ASP A 198 3.97 -8.66 13.41
C ASP A 198 3.31 -7.27 13.30
N PRO A 199 3.25 -6.48 14.38
CA PRO A 199 2.58 -5.19 14.37
C PRO A 199 3.13 -4.24 13.29
N LEU A 200 2.24 -3.74 12.45
CA LEU A 200 2.57 -2.74 11.44
C LEU A 200 2.49 -1.34 12.03
N ALA A 201 3.56 -0.56 11.89
CA ALA A 201 3.57 0.83 12.31
C ALA A 201 2.62 1.68 11.44
N TYR A 202 1.82 2.53 12.09
CA TYR A 202 1.03 3.53 11.39
C TYR A 202 1.94 4.54 10.69
N ARG A 203 1.66 4.81 9.43
CA ARG A 203 2.31 5.88 8.66
C ARG A 203 1.26 6.91 8.28
N ALA A 204 1.38 8.12 8.84
CA ALA A 204 0.45 9.21 8.62
C ALA A 204 0.57 9.87 7.22
N GLY A 205 1.18 9.22 6.25
CA GLY A 205 1.59 9.78 4.96
C GLY A 205 3.07 9.47 4.67
N GLY A 206 3.49 9.74 3.45
CA GLY A 206 4.87 9.44 3.02
C GLY A 206 5.09 9.60 1.53
N LEU A 207 6.33 9.36 1.10
CA LEU A 207 6.73 9.31 -0.30
C LEU A 207 6.41 7.93 -0.89
N ILE A 208 5.77 7.92 -2.06
CA ILE A 208 5.43 6.74 -2.85
C ILE A 208 6.55 6.44 -3.85
N SER A 209 6.88 7.43 -4.68
CA SER A 209 7.91 7.36 -5.70
C SER A 209 8.55 8.75 -5.87
N ALA A 210 9.76 8.78 -6.43
CA ALA A 210 10.46 10.02 -6.71
C ALA A 210 11.44 9.78 -7.86
N GLY A 211 11.76 10.82 -8.62
CA GLY A 211 12.59 10.67 -9.80
C GLY A 211 13.14 11.98 -10.32
N PHE A 212 14.09 11.85 -11.23
CA PHE A 212 14.56 12.95 -12.06
C PHE A 212 13.82 12.95 -13.40
N ALA A 213 13.69 14.13 -13.99
CA ALA A 213 13.16 14.33 -15.33
C ALA A 213 13.77 15.58 -15.98
N THR A 214 13.63 15.73 -17.29
CA THR A 214 14.07 16.93 -18.04
C THR A 214 13.00 18.02 -18.11
N GLN A 215 11.81 17.75 -17.58
CA GLN A 215 10.69 18.66 -17.42
C GLN A 215 9.80 18.14 -16.28
N VAL A 216 8.84 18.95 -15.81
CA VAL A 216 7.85 18.47 -14.84
C VAL A 216 7.04 17.34 -15.50
N PRO A 217 7.03 16.12 -14.94
CA PRO A 217 6.30 15.02 -15.55
C PRO A 217 4.79 15.19 -15.39
N GLU A 218 4.05 14.67 -16.37
CA GLU A 218 2.61 14.50 -16.25
C GLU A 218 2.26 13.48 -15.17
N TYR A 219 1.15 13.69 -14.46
CA TYR A 219 0.78 12.81 -13.36
C TYR A 219 0.50 11.37 -13.83
N ALA A 220 -0.02 11.21 -15.05
CA ALA A 220 -0.22 9.89 -15.66
C ALA A 220 1.10 9.12 -15.83
N ALA A 221 2.20 9.79 -16.18
CA ALA A 221 3.51 9.14 -16.30
C ALA A 221 4.09 8.73 -14.94
N ILE A 222 3.78 9.49 -13.88
CA ILE A 222 4.13 9.12 -12.50
C ILE A 222 3.37 7.85 -12.11
N LYS A 223 2.04 7.82 -12.30
CA LYS A 223 1.21 6.64 -12.00
C LYS A 223 1.59 5.42 -12.82
N ALA A 224 2.05 5.62 -14.05
CA ALA A 224 2.53 4.54 -14.91
C ALA A 224 3.91 3.99 -14.52
N GLY A 225 4.66 4.69 -13.66
CA GLY A 225 6.04 4.31 -13.30
C GLY A 225 7.07 4.65 -14.38
N THR A 226 6.72 5.53 -15.33
CA THR A 226 7.55 5.87 -16.50
C THR A 226 8.15 7.28 -16.45
N ALA A 227 7.80 8.06 -15.42
CA ALA A 227 8.25 9.45 -15.30
C ALA A 227 9.74 9.62 -14.93
N ALA A 228 10.35 8.63 -14.29
CA ALA A 228 11.73 8.74 -13.81
C ALA A 228 12.74 8.45 -14.92
N ALA A 229 13.62 9.40 -15.19
CA ALA A 229 14.78 9.18 -16.05
C ALA A 229 15.84 8.35 -15.31
N THR A 230 16.36 7.31 -15.96
CA THR A 230 17.53 6.55 -15.49
C THR A 230 18.85 7.21 -15.89
N SER A 231 18.83 7.92 -17.02
CA SER A 231 19.92 8.79 -17.49
C SER A 231 19.37 9.91 -18.36
N ILE A 232 20.11 11.01 -18.47
CA ILE A 232 19.81 12.14 -19.35
C ILE A 232 21.07 12.63 -20.06
N PRO A 233 20.97 13.23 -21.26
CA PRO A 233 22.12 13.82 -21.93
C PRO A 233 22.55 15.12 -21.25
N ALA A 234 23.85 15.45 -21.35
CA ALA A 234 24.42 16.71 -20.87
C ALA A 234 23.74 17.95 -21.50
N GLY A 235 23.22 17.79 -22.72
CA GLY A 235 22.44 18.81 -23.43
C GLY A 235 20.98 18.97 -22.98
N ALA A 236 20.53 18.28 -21.92
CA ALA A 236 19.15 18.41 -21.44
C ALA A 236 18.82 19.87 -21.05
N PRO A 237 17.65 20.39 -21.45
CA PRO A 237 17.31 21.82 -21.31
C PRO A 237 16.96 22.22 -19.86
N ALA A 238 16.68 21.25 -19.01
CA ALA A 238 16.41 21.43 -17.60
C ALA A 238 16.69 20.14 -16.83
N LEU A 239 16.87 20.29 -15.52
CA LEU A 239 16.93 19.18 -14.58
C LEU A 239 15.89 19.42 -13.50
N VAL A 240 14.93 18.49 -13.41
CA VAL A 240 13.79 18.52 -12.49
C VAL A 240 13.87 17.31 -11.57
N LEU A 241 13.65 17.53 -10.28
CA LEU A 241 13.42 16.51 -9.28
C LEU A 241 11.93 16.54 -8.92
N TRP A 242 11.31 15.37 -8.83
CA TRP A 242 9.90 15.25 -8.47
C TRP A 242 9.71 14.17 -7.41
N GLY A 243 8.67 14.34 -6.59
CA GLY A 243 8.25 13.38 -5.58
C GLY A 243 6.74 13.21 -5.57
N HIS A 244 6.30 11.96 -5.56
CA HIS A 244 4.93 11.51 -5.41
C HIS A 244 4.71 11.04 -3.98
N ALA A 245 3.65 11.49 -3.34
CA ALA A 245 3.36 11.27 -1.92
C ALA A 245 1.90 10.83 -1.71
N PHE A 246 1.66 10.12 -0.61
CA PHE A 246 0.32 9.77 -0.14
C PHE A 246 0.01 10.46 1.19
N GLY A 247 -1.28 10.66 1.46
CA GLY A 247 -1.75 11.16 2.75
C GLY A 247 -1.31 12.59 3.07
N THR A 248 -1.15 13.43 2.04
CA THR A 248 -0.71 14.82 2.23
C THR A 248 -1.82 15.63 2.89
N ARG A 249 -1.44 16.63 3.67
CA ARG A 249 -2.34 17.53 4.41
C ARG A 249 -2.03 18.99 4.07
N PRO A 250 -2.99 19.92 4.27
CA PRO A 250 -2.72 21.35 4.17
C PRO A 250 -1.54 21.74 5.06
N GLY A 251 -0.55 22.42 4.49
CA GLY A 251 0.66 22.85 5.18
C GLY A 251 1.81 21.84 5.15
N ASP A 252 1.62 20.63 4.62
CA ASP A 252 2.75 19.74 4.34
C ASP A 252 3.65 20.37 3.26
N MET A 253 4.95 20.09 3.32
CA MET A 253 5.94 20.65 2.40
C MET A 253 6.82 19.54 1.83
N LEU A 254 7.10 19.58 0.53
CA LEU A 254 8.14 18.76 -0.08
C LEU A 254 9.35 19.63 -0.35
N GLU A 255 10.45 19.37 0.38
CA GLU A 255 11.75 19.97 0.14
C GLU A 255 12.51 19.11 -0.90
N LEU A 256 13.12 19.75 -1.88
CA LEU A 256 13.81 19.11 -2.99
C LEU A 256 15.19 19.75 -3.21
N THR A 257 16.23 18.93 -3.20
CA THR A 257 17.62 19.37 -3.41
C THR A 257 18.27 18.56 -4.52
N ILE A 258 18.97 19.23 -5.43
CA ILE A 258 19.76 18.61 -6.49
C ILE A 258 21.22 19.04 -6.32
N THR A 259 22.14 18.06 -6.26
CA THR A 259 23.58 18.25 -6.13
C THR A 259 24.30 17.72 -7.36
N ALA A 260 25.22 18.51 -7.90
CA ALA A 260 26.04 18.17 -9.05
C ALA A 260 27.12 17.12 -8.70
N PRO A 261 27.78 16.50 -9.70
CA PRO A 261 28.77 15.45 -9.45
C PRO A 261 29.99 15.90 -8.65
N ASP A 262 30.34 17.19 -8.73
CA ASP A 262 31.43 17.81 -7.96
C ASP A 262 31.04 18.15 -6.51
N GLY A 263 29.78 17.89 -6.11
CA GLY A 263 29.25 18.19 -4.78
C GLY A 263 28.65 19.59 -4.65
N SER A 264 28.68 20.42 -5.70
CA SER A 264 28.06 21.75 -5.67
C SER A 264 26.53 21.66 -5.66
N LEU A 265 25.89 22.58 -4.92
CA LEU A 265 24.45 22.72 -4.92
C LEU A 265 23.98 23.27 -6.27
N PHE A 266 23.16 22.49 -6.98
CA PHE A 266 22.58 22.92 -8.24
C PHE A 266 21.22 23.56 -8.04
N HIS A 267 20.36 22.96 -7.23
CA HIS A 267 19.01 23.46 -7.01
C HIS A 267 18.52 23.11 -5.61
N GLU A 268 17.79 24.04 -5.01
CA GLU A 268 17.04 23.83 -3.79
C GLU A 268 15.67 24.48 -3.98
N GLY A 269 14.61 23.78 -3.58
CA GLY A 269 13.26 24.30 -3.68
C GLY A 269 12.31 23.60 -2.74
N THR A 270 11.21 24.29 -2.43
CA THR A 270 10.18 23.78 -1.54
C THR A 270 8.82 23.97 -2.17
N ALA A 271 7.98 22.94 -2.12
CA ALA A 271 6.63 22.95 -2.67
C ALA A 271 5.61 22.59 -1.59
N THR A 272 4.53 23.35 -1.48
CA THR A 272 3.49 23.14 -0.46
C THR A 272 2.36 22.25 -0.96
N PHE A 273 1.72 21.53 -0.03
CA PHE A 273 0.43 20.89 -0.24
C PHE A 273 -0.66 21.70 0.47
N ASP A 274 -1.65 22.16 -0.29
CA ASP A 274 -2.67 23.08 0.23
C ASP A 274 -3.99 22.35 0.59
N ARG A 275 -4.05 21.04 0.32
CA ARG A 275 -5.25 20.21 0.49
C ARG A 275 -4.89 18.83 1.02
N ALA A 276 -5.86 18.24 1.72
CA ALA A 276 -5.81 16.81 2.02
C ALA A 276 -5.99 16.02 0.73
N GLN A 277 -5.05 15.14 0.40
CA GLN A 277 -5.13 14.32 -0.81
C GLN A 277 -4.66 12.89 -0.52
N ALA A 278 -5.39 11.91 -1.06
CA ALA A 278 -4.99 10.51 -0.97
C ALA A 278 -3.60 10.30 -1.59
N GLN A 279 -3.38 10.90 -2.77
CA GLN A 279 -2.10 10.95 -3.46
C GLN A 279 -1.91 12.31 -4.15
N ALA A 280 -0.69 12.82 -4.15
CA ALA A 280 -0.30 14.07 -4.81
C ALA A 280 1.19 14.06 -5.13
N PHE A 281 1.60 14.79 -6.17
CA PHE A 281 3.02 14.98 -6.46
C PHE A 281 3.40 16.46 -6.49
N ARG A 282 4.69 16.72 -6.28
CA ARG A 282 5.33 18.02 -6.48
C ARG A 282 6.64 17.84 -7.22
N ALA A 283 7.06 18.88 -7.92
CA ALA A 283 8.31 18.90 -8.64
C ALA A 283 8.97 20.26 -8.49
N SER A 284 10.29 20.28 -8.51
CA SER A 284 11.09 21.50 -8.52
C SER A 284 12.39 21.25 -9.27
N GLY A 285 12.89 22.30 -9.92
CA GLY A 285 14.11 22.22 -10.70
C GLY A 285 14.37 23.53 -11.41
N ARG A 286 15.41 23.53 -12.26
CA ARG A 286 15.77 24.71 -13.04
C ARG A 286 16.21 24.34 -14.45
N ARG A 287 16.15 25.32 -15.35
CA ARG A 287 16.74 25.23 -16.68
C ARG A 287 18.24 25.01 -16.57
N ALA A 288 18.80 24.30 -17.53
CA ALA A 288 20.21 23.98 -17.61
C ALA A 288 20.69 24.15 -19.06
N SER A 289 21.97 24.48 -19.19
CA SER A 289 22.68 24.47 -20.47
C SER A 289 24.06 23.88 -20.23
N GLY A 290 24.25 22.62 -20.66
CA GLY A 290 25.49 21.88 -20.41
C GLY A 290 25.58 21.35 -18.99
N LEU A 291 24.79 20.34 -18.66
CA LEU A 291 24.94 19.59 -17.42
C LEU A 291 26.27 18.84 -17.41
N GLN A 292 27.01 18.91 -16.30
CA GLN A 292 28.22 18.13 -16.11
C GLN A 292 27.92 16.63 -16.22
N ALA A 293 28.68 15.92 -17.06
CA ALA A 293 28.61 14.47 -17.12
C ALA A 293 29.05 13.84 -15.78
N GLY A 294 28.35 12.81 -15.33
CA GLY A 294 28.61 12.15 -14.06
C GLY A 294 27.36 11.82 -13.28
N THR A 295 27.54 11.48 -12.00
CA THR A 295 26.44 11.09 -11.11
C THR A 295 25.94 12.30 -10.33
N TRP A 296 24.71 12.69 -10.61
CA TRP A 296 23.97 13.71 -9.88
C TRP A 296 23.19 13.08 -8.73
N ARG A 297 23.02 13.82 -7.64
CA ARG A 297 22.26 13.36 -6.46
C ARG A 297 21.02 14.22 -6.25
N GLY A 298 19.92 13.57 -5.90
CA GLY A 298 18.66 14.21 -5.55
C GLY A 298 18.28 13.83 -4.13
N ALA A 299 17.81 14.78 -3.33
CA ALA A 299 17.27 14.53 -2.00
C ALA A 299 15.87 15.14 -1.90
N LEU A 300 14.94 14.38 -1.31
CA LEU A 300 13.58 14.79 -1.03
C LEU A 300 13.30 14.61 0.46
N ARG A 301 12.65 15.59 1.08
CA ARG A 301 12.14 15.49 2.45
C ARG A 301 10.68 15.93 2.45
N LEU A 302 9.79 15.01 2.84
CA LEU A 302 8.39 15.32 3.08
C LEU A 302 8.26 15.77 4.53
N MET A 303 7.79 17.00 4.71
CA MET A 303 7.71 17.71 5.99
C MET A 303 6.26 17.86 6.41
N ARG A 304 6.00 17.73 7.72
CA ARG A 304 4.73 18.04 8.36
C ARG A 304 4.96 18.69 9.70
N GLY A 305 4.38 19.87 9.93
CA GLY A 305 4.50 20.56 11.22
C GLY A 305 5.96 20.86 11.64
N GLY A 306 6.87 21.00 10.67
CA GLY A 306 8.30 21.20 10.92
C GLY A 306 9.13 19.91 11.06
N GLU A 307 8.51 18.74 11.09
CA GLU A 307 9.20 17.45 11.20
C GLU A 307 9.29 16.73 9.84
N VAL A 308 10.36 15.97 9.63
CA VAL A 308 10.49 15.08 8.47
C VAL A 308 9.66 13.83 8.73
N ILE A 309 8.62 13.61 7.93
CA ILE A 309 7.78 12.40 8.00
C ILE A 309 8.22 11.32 7.01
N ASP A 310 8.93 11.68 5.95
CA ASP A 310 9.59 10.75 5.04
C ASP A 310 10.73 11.44 4.28
N SER A 311 11.72 10.68 3.81
CA SER A 311 12.81 11.22 2.99
C SER A 311 13.33 10.18 2.00
N ARG A 312 13.83 10.66 0.86
CA ARG A 312 14.45 9.80 -0.16
C ARG A 312 15.66 10.47 -0.78
N THR A 313 16.68 9.66 -1.04
CA THR A 313 17.83 10.07 -1.85
C THR A 313 17.90 9.24 -3.13
N LEU A 314 18.14 9.91 -4.25
CA LEU A 314 18.17 9.31 -5.59
C LEU A 314 19.50 9.68 -6.26
N SER A 315 19.86 8.94 -7.30
CA SER A 315 20.97 9.28 -8.18
C SER A 315 20.54 9.26 -9.64
N LEU A 316 21.11 10.13 -10.45
CA LEU A 316 20.91 10.22 -11.90
C LEU A 316 22.25 10.24 -12.60
N ARG A 317 22.38 9.49 -13.70
CA ARG A 317 23.54 9.58 -14.57
C ARG A 317 23.30 10.59 -15.68
N VAL A 318 24.15 11.61 -15.76
CA VAL A 318 24.24 12.49 -16.93
C VAL A 318 25.33 11.97 -17.85
N THR A 319 24.97 11.67 -19.10
CA THR A 319 25.90 11.20 -20.13
C THR A 319 26.35 12.35 -21.02
N PRO A 320 27.54 12.28 -21.64
CA PRO A 320 27.98 13.25 -22.62
C PRO A 320 26.96 13.48 -23.75
#